data_AF-A0A1L9SZY7-F1
#
_entry.id   AF-A0A1L9SZY7-F1
#
_cell.length_a   1.000
_cell.length_b   1.000
_cell.length_c   1.000
_cell.angle_alpha   90.00
_cell.angle_beta   90.00
_cell.angle_gamma   90.00
#
_symmetry.space_group_name_H-M   'P 1'
#
loop_
_entity.id
_entity.type
_entity.pdbx_description
1 polymer ?
#
loop_
_entity_poly.entity_id
_entity_poly.type
_entity_poly.pdbx_seq_one_letter_code
_entity_poly.pdbx_strand_id
1 'polypeptide(L)'
;MRRYCCTFCCDRFKSKYDWARHEKSLHVTLEAWHCAPFGTVVHNPASSLQETSCAFCGADNPDAEHLTQHAETACQDESGARRSFRRKDHLAQHLRLVHGVSSCPYQDSWKIGRSAVSSRCGLCDQRLSTWEERVDHLAEHFRTGQTMADWDGEHEFPADFAGLAANALPPYLIALESHSMIPFSATNCDVQDRFAQITSRARYGTPSVAPPLQTVAPPGVAPEQLSSFTQVLTLHLSRFAREQMERRVIPSDDMFQQESRRLLYDSEDAWNQTIADNPEWMLSFRQLHCGAHGEEGGGGAAEGARAPGPEN
;
A
#
# COMPACT_ATOMS: atom_id res chain seq x y z
N MET A 1 17.46 -20.74 14.08
CA MET A 1 17.61 -19.32 13.68
C MET A 1 16.45 -18.94 12.76
N ARG A 2 15.80 -17.78 12.96
CA ARG A 2 14.77 -17.24 12.05
C ARG A 2 15.47 -16.29 11.07
N ARG A 3 15.88 -16.81 9.91
CA ARG A 3 16.74 -16.08 8.96
C ARG A 3 15.98 -15.31 7.89
N TYR A 4 14.78 -15.76 7.52
CA TYR A 4 13.97 -15.10 6.51
C TYR A 4 13.23 -13.94 7.15
N CYS A 5 13.41 -12.73 6.64
CA CYS A 5 12.77 -11.52 7.14
C CYS A 5 11.65 -11.12 6.19
N CYS A 6 10.48 -10.75 6.72
CA CYS A 6 9.45 -10.14 5.89
C CYS A 6 9.92 -8.77 5.38
N THR A 7 9.63 -8.46 4.11
CA THR A 7 9.94 -7.16 3.51
C THR A 7 8.78 -6.16 3.65
N PHE A 8 7.72 -6.50 4.39
CA PHE A 8 6.55 -5.63 4.64
C PHE A 8 6.26 -5.41 6.13
N CYS A 9 6.79 -6.24 7.03
CA CYS A 9 6.66 -6.09 8.48
C CYS A 9 7.90 -6.64 9.20
N CYS A 10 7.93 -6.52 10.54
CA CYS A 10 9.07 -6.94 11.35
C CYS A 10 9.10 -8.47 11.64
N ASP A 11 8.18 -9.26 11.06
CA ASP A 11 8.11 -10.70 11.29
C ASP A 11 9.29 -11.45 10.65
N ARG A 12 9.75 -12.51 11.34
CA ARG A 12 10.87 -13.36 10.92
C ARG A 12 10.51 -14.84 10.97
N PHE A 13 11.01 -15.61 10.02
CA PHE A 13 10.62 -17.00 9.77
C PHE A 13 11.82 -17.94 9.70
N LYS A 14 11.56 -19.22 9.99
CA LYS A 14 12.57 -20.29 9.93
C LYS A 14 12.75 -20.84 8.51
N SER A 15 11.67 -20.90 7.72
CA SER A 15 11.66 -21.49 6.38
C SER A 15 11.30 -20.47 5.31
N LYS A 16 11.80 -20.69 4.09
CA LYS A 16 11.43 -19.92 2.90
C LYS A 16 9.93 -20.00 2.62
N TYR A 17 9.34 -21.18 2.81
CA TYR A 17 7.93 -21.41 2.55
C TYR A 17 7.02 -20.58 3.46
N ASP A 18 7.28 -20.58 4.78
CA ASP A 18 6.45 -19.84 5.74
C ASP A 18 6.51 -18.33 5.48
N TRP A 19 7.71 -17.81 5.20
CA TRP A 19 7.92 -16.40 4.86
C TRP A 19 7.21 -16.02 3.55
N ALA A 20 7.44 -16.77 2.46
CA ALA A 20 6.82 -16.47 1.17
C ALA A 20 5.28 -16.53 1.26
N ARG A 21 4.74 -17.50 2.01
CA ARG A 21 3.30 -17.60 2.28
C ARG A 21 2.79 -16.41 3.07
N HIS A 22 3.53 -15.96 4.09
CA HIS A 22 3.16 -14.81 4.91
C HIS A 22 3.03 -13.55 4.05
N GLU A 23 4.04 -13.22 3.23
CA GLU A 23 3.97 -12.05 2.34
C GLU A 23 2.82 -12.15 1.33
N LYS A 24 2.68 -13.30 0.67
CA LYS A 24 1.62 -13.55 -0.32
C LYS A 24 0.20 -13.55 0.26
N SER A 25 0.02 -13.74 1.57
CA SER A 25 -1.33 -13.85 2.16
C SER A 25 -1.75 -12.63 2.97
N LEU A 26 -0.81 -11.96 3.63
CA LEU A 26 -1.12 -10.85 4.55
C LEU A 26 -0.77 -9.49 3.97
N HIS A 27 0.23 -9.43 3.11
CA HIS A 27 0.74 -8.15 2.60
C HIS A 27 0.32 -7.91 1.16
N VAL A 28 0.39 -8.94 0.31
CA VAL A 28 0.11 -8.81 -1.11
C VAL A 28 -1.05 -9.68 -1.52
N THR A 29 -2.01 -9.13 -2.27
CA THR A 29 -3.06 -9.94 -2.92
C THR A 29 -2.63 -10.31 -4.35
N LEU A 30 -1.87 -11.41 -4.51
CA LEU A 30 -1.43 -11.88 -5.85
C LEU A 30 -2.52 -12.58 -6.65
N GLU A 31 -3.55 -13.07 -5.98
CA GLU A 31 -4.62 -13.85 -6.58
C GLU A 31 -5.95 -13.19 -6.20
N ALA A 32 -6.71 -12.81 -7.21
CA ALA A 32 -8.04 -12.25 -7.02
C ALA A 32 -9.06 -13.09 -7.79
N TRP A 33 -10.22 -13.26 -7.17
CA TRP A 33 -11.37 -13.92 -7.75
C TRP A 33 -12.23 -12.85 -8.39
N HIS A 34 -12.40 -12.92 -9.70
CA HIS A 34 -13.21 -11.94 -10.42
C HIS A 34 -14.58 -12.55 -10.73
N CYS A 35 -15.64 -11.75 -10.69
CA CYS A 35 -16.93 -12.20 -11.20
C CYS A 35 -16.87 -12.18 -12.74
N ALA A 36 -17.11 -13.32 -13.40
CA ALA A 36 -17.18 -13.46 -14.86
C ALA A 36 -16.06 -12.71 -15.64
N PRO A 37 -14.76 -12.97 -15.35
CA PRO A 37 -13.65 -12.20 -15.92
C PRO A 37 -13.52 -12.33 -17.45
N PHE A 38 -13.97 -13.45 -18.00
CA PHE A 38 -13.91 -13.74 -19.44
C PHE A 38 -15.22 -13.38 -20.16
N GLY A 39 -16.11 -12.65 -19.49
CA GLY A 39 -17.46 -12.37 -19.97
C GLY A 39 -18.50 -13.33 -19.38
N THR A 40 -19.77 -13.03 -19.63
CA THR A 40 -20.92 -13.78 -19.12
C THR A 40 -21.32 -14.95 -20.02
N VAL A 41 -20.67 -15.07 -21.18
CA VAL A 41 -20.82 -16.15 -22.14
C VAL A 41 -19.45 -16.78 -22.37
N VAL A 42 -19.36 -18.09 -22.21
CA VAL A 42 -18.12 -18.87 -22.39
C VAL A 42 -18.27 -19.70 -23.67
N HIS A 43 -17.21 -19.79 -24.47
CA HIS A 43 -17.18 -20.65 -25.65
C HIS A 43 -16.61 -22.02 -25.31
N ASN A 44 -17.26 -23.10 -25.77
CA ASN A 44 -16.73 -24.45 -25.60
C ASN A 44 -15.77 -24.80 -26.76
N PRO A 45 -14.45 -24.89 -26.52
CA PRO A 45 -13.47 -25.14 -27.58
C PRO A 45 -13.54 -26.57 -28.15
N ALA A 46 -14.28 -27.50 -27.52
CA ALA A 46 -14.42 -28.88 -27.97
C ALA A 46 -15.57 -29.11 -28.98
N SER A 47 -16.47 -28.13 -29.17
CA SER A 47 -17.60 -28.27 -30.09
C SER A 47 -17.25 -27.69 -31.47
N SER A 48 -17.54 -28.44 -32.53
CA SER A 48 -17.35 -27.99 -33.93
C SER A 48 -18.36 -26.93 -34.37
N LEU A 49 -19.33 -26.59 -33.52
CA LEU A 49 -20.51 -25.77 -33.82
C LEU A 49 -20.56 -24.43 -33.06
N GLN A 50 -19.47 -24.03 -32.40
CA GLN A 50 -19.39 -22.73 -31.71
C GLN A 50 -20.46 -22.59 -30.60
N GLU A 51 -20.70 -23.69 -29.88
CA GLU A 51 -21.63 -23.73 -28.76
C GLU A 51 -21.15 -22.80 -27.63
N THR A 52 -22.04 -21.93 -27.18
CA THR A 52 -21.81 -21.02 -26.07
C THR A 52 -22.52 -21.54 -24.82
N SER A 53 -21.99 -21.23 -23.65
CA SER A 53 -22.64 -21.53 -22.37
C SER A 53 -22.63 -20.32 -21.45
N CYS A 54 -23.62 -20.24 -20.57
CA CYS A 54 -23.70 -19.20 -19.55
C CYS A 54 -22.56 -19.37 -18.54
N ALA A 55 -21.79 -18.31 -18.32
CA ALA A 55 -20.67 -18.34 -17.38
C ALA A 55 -21.14 -18.54 -15.92
N PHE A 56 -22.38 -18.19 -15.58
CA PHE A 56 -22.91 -18.29 -14.22
C PHE A 56 -23.50 -19.67 -13.92
N CYS A 57 -24.44 -20.14 -14.73
CA CYS A 57 -25.18 -21.38 -14.47
C CYS A 57 -24.79 -22.55 -15.40
N GLY A 58 -24.04 -22.30 -16.46
CA GLY A 58 -23.66 -23.32 -17.44
C GLY A 58 -24.75 -23.67 -18.46
N ALA A 59 -25.86 -22.93 -18.52
CA ALA A 59 -26.90 -23.15 -19.52
C ALA A 59 -26.38 -22.98 -20.96
N ASP A 60 -26.75 -23.89 -21.86
CA ASP A 60 -26.32 -23.86 -23.26
C ASP A 60 -27.04 -22.77 -24.06
N ASN A 61 -26.29 -22.07 -24.90
CA ASN A 61 -26.71 -20.97 -25.77
C ASN A 61 -27.59 -19.92 -25.06
N PRO A 62 -27.07 -19.22 -24.02
CA PRO A 62 -27.84 -18.23 -23.29
C PRO A 62 -28.19 -17.04 -24.18
N ASP A 63 -29.47 -16.66 -24.18
CA ASP A 63 -29.94 -15.43 -24.83
C ASP A 63 -29.79 -14.21 -23.90
N ALA A 64 -30.09 -13.02 -24.43
CA ALA A 64 -29.98 -11.79 -23.67
C ALA A 64 -30.93 -11.77 -22.45
N GLU A 65 -32.13 -12.35 -22.59
CA GLU A 65 -33.12 -12.40 -21.52
C GLU A 65 -32.64 -13.26 -20.34
N HIS A 66 -32.01 -14.40 -20.62
CA HIS A 66 -31.37 -15.24 -19.61
C HIS A 66 -30.22 -14.51 -18.89
N LEU A 67 -29.40 -13.76 -19.61
CA LEU A 67 -28.30 -12.99 -19.00
C LEU A 67 -28.84 -11.89 -18.07
N THR A 68 -29.95 -11.23 -18.44
CA THR A 68 -30.61 -10.23 -17.59
C THR A 68 -31.17 -10.82 -16.31
N GLN A 69 -31.62 -12.09 -16.30
CA GLN A 69 -32.04 -12.79 -15.07
C GLN A 69 -30.88 -12.93 -14.08
N HIS A 70 -29.64 -12.99 -14.57
CA HIS A 70 -28.45 -12.99 -13.74
C HIS A 70 -27.96 -11.58 -13.39
N ALA A 71 -28.58 -10.49 -13.85
CA ALA A 71 -28.09 -9.13 -13.63
C ALA A 71 -26.60 -8.97 -14.01
N GLU A 72 -26.29 -9.28 -15.27
CA GLU A 72 -24.96 -9.40 -15.88
C GLU A 72 -24.06 -8.15 -15.75
N THR A 73 -24.67 -6.98 -15.59
CA THR A 73 -24.01 -5.68 -15.44
C THR A 73 -23.92 -5.20 -13.98
N ALA A 74 -24.67 -5.80 -13.04
CA ALA A 74 -24.74 -5.34 -11.65
C ALA A 74 -23.40 -5.45 -10.88
N CYS A 75 -22.45 -6.22 -11.41
CA CYS A 75 -21.11 -6.39 -10.83
C CYS A 75 -20.05 -5.45 -11.43
N GLN A 76 -20.39 -4.58 -12.38
CA GLN A 76 -19.48 -3.62 -13.01
C GLN A 76 -19.46 -2.30 -12.23
N ASP A 77 -18.29 -1.68 -12.13
CA ASP A 77 -18.16 -0.30 -11.65
C ASP A 77 -18.39 0.72 -12.79
N GLU A 78 -18.27 2.01 -12.49
CA GLU A 78 -18.45 3.10 -13.46
C GLU A 78 -17.48 3.03 -14.64
N SER A 79 -16.35 2.32 -14.48
CA SER A 79 -15.34 2.10 -15.53
C SER A 79 -15.57 0.80 -16.32
N GLY A 80 -16.64 0.05 -16.01
CA GLY A 80 -16.92 -1.26 -16.60
C GLY A 80 -16.05 -2.39 -16.03
N ALA A 81 -15.22 -2.12 -15.01
CA ALA A 81 -14.41 -3.14 -14.38
C ALA A 81 -15.28 -4.00 -13.45
N ARG A 82 -15.15 -5.32 -13.57
CA ARG A 82 -15.92 -6.26 -12.75
C ARG A 82 -15.31 -6.39 -11.36
N ARG A 83 -16.18 -6.48 -10.34
CA ARG A 83 -15.78 -6.67 -8.95
C ARG A 83 -14.82 -7.84 -8.77
N SER A 84 -13.79 -7.61 -7.96
CA SER A 84 -12.79 -8.59 -7.54
C SER A 84 -12.93 -8.90 -6.05
N PHE A 85 -12.57 -10.12 -5.66
CA PHE A 85 -12.66 -10.63 -4.31
C PHE A 85 -11.34 -11.30 -3.93
N ARG A 86 -10.89 -11.12 -2.67
CA ARG A 86 -9.65 -11.77 -2.20
C ARG A 86 -9.78 -13.28 -1.99
N ARG A 87 -11.01 -13.80 -1.87
CA ARG A 87 -11.28 -15.21 -1.53
C ARG A 87 -12.47 -15.78 -2.31
N LYS A 88 -12.41 -17.10 -2.55
CA LYS A 88 -13.44 -17.86 -3.29
C LYS A 88 -14.80 -17.84 -2.61
N ASP A 89 -14.84 -17.91 -1.28
CA ASP A 89 -16.07 -17.88 -0.50
C ASP A 89 -16.82 -16.56 -0.61
N HIS A 90 -16.09 -15.45 -0.66
CA HIS A 90 -16.68 -14.12 -0.88
C HIS A 90 -17.24 -14.00 -2.30
N LEU A 91 -16.55 -14.53 -3.32
CA LEU A 91 -17.08 -14.63 -4.68
C LEU A 91 -18.35 -15.50 -4.71
N ALA A 92 -18.34 -16.67 -4.07
CA ALA A 92 -19.49 -17.56 -4.02
C ALA A 92 -20.68 -16.91 -3.31
N GLN A 93 -20.45 -16.15 -2.24
CA GLN A 93 -21.49 -15.37 -1.58
C GLN A 93 -22.05 -14.28 -2.50
N HIS A 94 -21.19 -13.56 -3.21
CA HIS A 94 -21.60 -12.56 -4.19
C HIS A 94 -22.45 -13.17 -5.31
N LEU A 95 -22.04 -14.31 -5.87
CA LEU A 95 -22.81 -15.01 -6.92
C LEU A 95 -24.21 -15.39 -6.46
N ARG A 96 -24.36 -15.81 -5.20
CA ARG A 96 -25.67 -16.11 -4.62
C ARG A 96 -26.53 -14.88 -4.44
N LEU A 97 -25.97 -13.80 -3.90
CA LEU A 97 -26.73 -12.62 -3.51
C LEU A 97 -27.07 -11.70 -4.68
N VAL A 98 -26.18 -11.60 -5.67
CA VAL A 98 -26.32 -10.66 -6.79
C VAL A 98 -26.82 -11.37 -8.05
N HIS A 99 -26.27 -12.55 -8.35
CA HIS A 99 -26.56 -13.27 -9.59
C HIS A 99 -27.54 -14.44 -9.41
N GLY A 100 -28.01 -14.71 -8.18
CA GLY A 100 -28.92 -15.81 -7.88
C GLY A 100 -28.33 -17.21 -8.08
N VAL A 101 -27.00 -17.33 -8.18
CA VAL A 101 -26.34 -18.59 -8.54
C VAL A 101 -25.72 -19.26 -7.33
N SER A 102 -26.23 -20.47 -7.03
CA SER A 102 -25.77 -21.27 -5.89
C SER A 102 -24.54 -22.14 -6.19
N SER A 103 -24.40 -22.58 -7.44
CA SER A 103 -23.27 -23.38 -7.91
C SER A 103 -22.86 -22.88 -9.29
N CYS A 104 -21.68 -22.28 -9.39
CA CYS A 104 -21.10 -21.84 -10.66
C CYS A 104 -20.03 -22.84 -11.10
N PRO A 105 -20.17 -23.48 -12.29
CA PRO A 105 -19.24 -24.50 -12.77
C PRO A 105 -17.86 -23.94 -13.10
N TYR A 106 -17.79 -22.68 -13.53
CA TYR A 106 -16.53 -22.04 -13.94
C TYR A 106 -15.86 -21.24 -12.82
N GLN A 107 -16.40 -21.25 -11.59
CA GLN A 107 -15.89 -20.41 -10.50
C GLN A 107 -14.38 -20.58 -10.30
N ASP A 108 -13.84 -21.80 -10.40
CA ASP A 108 -12.43 -22.12 -10.17
C ASP A 108 -11.49 -21.55 -11.24
N SER A 109 -11.98 -21.35 -12.47
CA SER A 109 -11.19 -20.73 -13.54
C SER A 109 -11.18 -19.20 -13.46
N TRP A 110 -12.01 -18.60 -12.59
CA TRP A 110 -12.07 -17.15 -12.40
C TRP A 110 -11.06 -16.62 -11.38
N LYS A 111 -10.17 -17.48 -10.90
CA LYS A 111 -9.01 -17.12 -10.11
C LYS A 111 -7.93 -16.57 -11.04
N ILE A 112 -7.78 -15.25 -11.07
CA ILE A 112 -6.73 -14.59 -11.84
C ILE A 112 -5.55 -14.33 -10.90
N GLY A 113 -4.42 -14.97 -11.19
CA GLY A 113 -3.14 -14.73 -10.51
C GLY A 113 -2.28 -13.74 -11.31
N ARG A 114 -1.65 -12.81 -10.62
CA ARG A 114 -0.58 -11.97 -11.18
C ARG A 114 0.76 -12.57 -10.76
N SER A 115 1.37 -13.37 -11.63
CA SER A 115 2.74 -13.87 -11.43
C SER A 115 3.77 -12.85 -11.91
N ALA A 116 3.48 -12.14 -13.02
CA ALA A 116 4.31 -11.07 -13.54
C ALA A 116 4.12 -9.78 -12.72
N VAL A 117 5.01 -9.58 -11.76
CA VAL A 117 5.07 -8.39 -10.90
C VAL A 117 6.51 -7.90 -10.91
N SER A 118 6.72 -6.75 -11.54
CA SER A 118 8.02 -6.08 -11.50
C SER A 118 8.32 -5.61 -10.07
N SER A 119 9.53 -5.83 -9.57
CA SER A 119 10.00 -5.32 -8.28
C SER A 119 11.50 -5.09 -8.26
N ARG A 120 11.97 -4.13 -7.47
CA ARG A 120 13.39 -3.91 -7.14
C ARG A 120 13.76 -4.66 -5.87
N CYS A 121 14.93 -5.28 -5.87
CA CYS A 121 15.57 -5.79 -4.65
C CYS A 121 16.34 -4.66 -3.96
N GLY A 122 15.99 -4.30 -2.72
CA GLY A 122 16.73 -3.29 -1.97
C GLY A 122 18.05 -3.78 -1.36
N LEU A 123 18.41 -5.05 -1.53
CA LEU A 123 19.68 -5.60 -1.05
C LEU A 123 20.80 -5.56 -2.12
N CYS A 124 20.43 -5.48 -3.40
CA CYS A 124 21.39 -5.56 -4.52
C CYS A 124 20.95 -4.81 -5.80
N ASP A 125 19.86 -4.05 -5.76
CA ASP A 125 19.29 -3.30 -6.88
C ASP A 125 18.79 -4.11 -8.09
N GLN A 126 18.81 -5.45 -8.04
CA GLN A 126 18.31 -6.26 -9.14
C GLN A 126 16.79 -6.07 -9.36
N ARG A 127 16.39 -5.85 -10.62
CA ARG A 127 14.98 -5.84 -11.04
C ARG A 127 14.51 -7.25 -11.34
N LEU A 128 13.41 -7.62 -10.71
CA LEU A 128 12.79 -8.94 -10.74
C LEU A 128 11.44 -8.80 -11.44
N SER A 129 11.11 -9.74 -12.32
CA SER A 129 9.94 -9.65 -13.20
C SER A 129 8.74 -10.44 -12.71
N THR A 130 8.96 -11.40 -11.81
CA THR A 130 7.92 -12.25 -11.24
C THR A 130 8.02 -12.34 -9.73
N TRP A 131 6.90 -12.67 -9.08
CA TRP A 131 6.87 -12.89 -7.64
C TRP A 131 7.71 -14.10 -7.22
N GLU A 132 7.67 -15.19 -8.00
CA GLU A 132 8.48 -16.38 -7.75
C GLU A 132 9.97 -16.07 -7.83
N GLU A 133 10.41 -15.33 -8.87
CA GLU A 133 11.79 -14.87 -9.02
C GLU A 133 12.22 -14.03 -7.81
N ARG A 134 11.36 -13.12 -7.35
CA ARG A 134 11.60 -12.33 -6.14
C ARG A 134 11.82 -13.19 -4.90
N VAL A 135 10.92 -14.14 -4.66
CA VAL A 135 10.99 -15.02 -3.48
C VAL A 135 12.28 -15.84 -3.50
N ASP A 136 12.66 -16.35 -4.67
CA ASP A 136 13.86 -17.17 -4.84
C ASP A 136 15.14 -16.35 -4.65
N HIS A 137 15.18 -15.15 -5.24
CA HIS A 137 16.29 -14.22 -5.16
C HIS A 137 16.53 -13.72 -3.73
N LEU A 138 15.50 -13.21 -3.05
CA LEU A 138 15.63 -12.73 -1.67
C LEU A 138 15.96 -13.84 -0.68
N ALA A 139 15.44 -15.06 -0.92
CA ALA A 139 15.80 -16.20 -0.10
C ALA A 139 17.31 -16.47 -0.10
N GLU A 140 18.02 -16.15 -1.19
CA GLU A 140 19.48 -16.31 -1.25
C GLU A 140 20.20 -15.29 -0.37
N HIS A 141 19.83 -14.02 -0.45
CA HIS A 141 20.36 -12.99 0.45
C HIS A 141 20.11 -13.31 1.94
N PHE A 142 18.93 -13.83 2.28
CA PHE A 142 18.67 -14.25 3.66
C PHE A 142 19.44 -15.52 4.09
N ARG A 143 19.88 -16.36 3.14
CA ARG A 143 20.78 -17.49 3.44
C ARG A 143 22.20 -17.02 3.70
N THR A 144 22.68 -15.99 3.00
CA THR A 144 24.01 -15.38 3.21
C THR A 144 24.09 -14.53 4.47
N GLY A 145 22.96 -14.22 5.10
CA GLY A 145 22.88 -13.58 6.42
C GLY A 145 22.48 -12.12 6.38
N GLN A 146 22.16 -11.58 5.20
CA GLN A 146 21.61 -10.23 5.08
C GLN A 146 20.24 -10.14 5.75
N THR A 147 19.89 -8.93 6.17
CA THR A 147 18.68 -8.62 6.93
C THR A 147 18.01 -7.37 6.38
N MET A 148 16.85 -7.00 6.92
CA MET A 148 16.21 -5.73 6.55
C MET A 148 17.01 -4.49 6.96
N ALA A 149 18.03 -4.62 7.83
CA ALA A 149 18.95 -3.52 8.13
C ALA A 149 19.90 -3.21 6.96
N ASP A 150 20.09 -4.16 6.04
CA ASP A 150 20.89 -4.00 4.82
C ASP A 150 20.04 -3.55 3.63
N TRP A 151 18.73 -3.35 3.83
CA TRP A 151 17.79 -2.99 2.78
C TRP A 151 17.79 -1.49 2.52
N ASP A 152 17.88 -1.12 1.25
CA ASP A 152 17.87 0.25 0.78
C ASP A 152 16.64 0.57 -0.10
N GLY A 153 16.05 1.75 0.11
CA GLY A 153 14.95 2.29 -0.69
C GLY A 153 13.67 1.45 -0.72
N GLU A 154 12.81 1.71 -1.71
CA GLU A 154 11.51 1.07 -1.90
C GLU A 154 11.56 -0.21 -2.77
N HIS A 155 10.45 -0.96 -2.75
CA HIS A 155 10.25 -2.13 -3.63
C HIS A 155 10.06 -1.78 -5.11
N GLU A 156 9.70 -0.54 -5.43
CA GLU A 156 9.36 -0.08 -6.79
C GLU A 156 8.32 -0.95 -7.52
N PHE A 157 7.28 -1.36 -6.80
CA PHE A 157 6.16 -2.08 -7.41
C PHE A 157 5.38 -1.16 -8.39
N PRO A 158 4.78 -1.73 -9.46
CA PRO A 158 3.79 -1.02 -10.28
C PRO A 158 2.68 -0.40 -9.43
N ALA A 159 2.18 0.78 -9.79
CA ALA A 159 1.22 1.54 -8.97
C ALA A 159 -0.07 0.75 -8.65
N ASP A 160 -0.56 0.00 -9.63
CA ASP A 160 -1.73 -0.87 -9.51
C ASP A 160 -1.49 -2.08 -8.60
N PHE A 161 -0.23 -2.50 -8.42
CA PHE A 161 0.15 -3.50 -7.44
C PHE A 161 0.41 -2.90 -6.05
N ALA A 162 1.06 -1.74 -5.98
CA ALA A 162 1.36 -1.05 -4.73
C ALA A 162 0.07 -0.73 -3.93
N GLY A 163 -1.01 -0.35 -4.61
CA GLY A 163 -2.32 -0.12 -3.99
C GLY A 163 -2.98 -1.39 -3.40
N LEU A 164 -2.51 -2.58 -3.78
CA LEU A 164 -2.99 -3.85 -3.23
C LEU A 164 -2.19 -4.31 -2.00
N ALA A 165 -1.06 -3.66 -1.72
CA ALA A 165 -0.28 -3.94 -0.52
C ALA A 165 -1.01 -3.43 0.72
N ALA A 166 -1.30 -4.33 1.66
CA ALA A 166 -2.00 -4.00 2.90
C ALA A 166 -1.12 -4.29 4.12
N ASN A 167 -1.37 -3.59 5.23
CA ASN A 167 -0.67 -3.79 6.49
C ASN A 167 0.85 -3.83 6.30
N ALA A 168 1.40 -2.88 5.54
CA ALA A 168 2.80 -2.88 5.12
C ALA A 168 3.51 -1.61 5.57
N LEU A 169 4.76 -1.77 5.96
CA LEU A 169 5.71 -0.67 6.12
C LEU A 169 6.57 -0.53 4.85
N PRO A 170 7.02 0.69 4.52
CA PRO A 170 8.15 0.89 3.63
C PRO A 170 9.33 0.03 4.08
N PRO A 171 9.99 -0.72 3.18
CA PRO A 171 10.97 -1.73 3.57
C PRO A 171 12.22 -1.11 4.24
N TYR A 172 12.62 0.10 3.83
CA TYR A 172 13.70 0.86 4.49
C TYR A 172 13.38 1.29 5.93
N LEU A 173 12.12 1.23 6.38
CA LEU A 173 11.73 1.54 7.77
C LEU A 173 11.64 0.29 8.65
N ILE A 174 11.64 -0.92 8.06
CA ILE A 174 11.39 -2.17 8.81
C ILE A 174 12.48 -2.43 9.85
N ALA A 175 13.75 -2.16 9.50
CA ALA A 175 14.85 -2.34 10.43
C ALA A 175 14.72 -1.42 11.66
N LEU A 176 14.39 -0.14 11.42
CA LEU A 176 14.19 0.83 12.49
C LEU A 176 13.02 0.44 13.39
N GLU A 177 11.87 0.09 12.80
CA GLU A 177 10.69 -0.33 13.58
C GLU A 177 10.91 -1.65 14.33
N SER A 178 11.80 -2.51 13.85
CA SER A 178 12.10 -3.77 14.54
C SER A 178 12.73 -3.58 15.92
N HIS A 179 13.29 -2.38 16.20
CA HIS A 179 13.83 -2.01 17.51
C HIS A 179 12.80 -1.40 18.46
N SER A 180 11.57 -1.17 17.99
CA SER A 180 10.50 -0.64 18.83
C SER A 180 10.04 -1.65 19.88
N MET A 181 9.45 -1.18 20.98
CA MET A 181 8.97 -2.05 22.08
C MET A 181 7.95 -3.09 21.61
N ILE A 182 7.12 -2.74 20.63
CA ILE A 182 6.14 -3.64 20.03
C ILE A 182 6.29 -3.53 18.51
N PRO A 183 7.22 -4.26 17.88
CA PRO A 183 7.48 -4.18 16.46
C PRO A 183 6.24 -4.45 15.63
N PHE A 184 6.08 -3.70 14.54
CA PHE A 184 4.96 -3.89 13.64
C PHE A 184 4.92 -5.31 13.05
N SER A 185 3.79 -5.97 13.24
CA SER A 185 3.53 -7.34 12.78
C SER A 185 2.12 -7.42 12.23
N ALA A 186 1.95 -8.10 11.10
CA ALA A 186 0.62 -8.38 10.53
C ALA A 186 -0.12 -9.52 11.26
N THR A 187 0.54 -10.20 12.19
CA THR A 187 -0.02 -11.37 12.90
C THR A 187 -0.19 -11.16 14.40
N ASN A 188 0.49 -10.19 15.00
CA ASN A 188 0.41 -9.94 16.43
C ASN A 188 -0.75 -8.99 16.79
N CYS A 189 -1.68 -9.45 17.64
CA CYS A 189 -2.81 -8.65 18.11
C CYS A 189 -2.38 -7.49 19.05
N ASP A 190 -1.26 -7.61 19.77
CA ASP A 190 -0.75 -6.52 20.63
C ASP A 190 -0.42 -5.24 19.84
N VAL A 191 -0.14 -5.40 18.53
CA VAL A 191 0.07 -4.28 17.60
C VAL A 191 -1.23 -3.50 17.37
N GLN A 192 -2.39 -4.15 17.44
CA GLN A 192 -3.70 -3.50 17.29
C GLN A 192 -3.99 -2.58 18.48
N ASP A 193 -3.66 -3.01 19.70
CA ASP A 193 -3.81 -2.18 20.90
C ASP A 193 -2.87 -0.97 20.88
N ARG A 194 -1.60 -1.17 20.48
CA ARG A 194 -0.67 -0.06 20.27
C ARG A 194 -1.16 0.90 19.18
N PHE A 195 -1.66 0.37 18.07
CA PHE A 195 -2.23 1.17 16.98
C PHE A 195 -3.45 1.98 17.46
N ALA A 196 -4.32 1.39 18.28
CA ALA A 196 -5.47 2.08 18.88
C ALA A 196 -5.01 3.20 19.82
N GLN A 197 -3.98 2.97 20.64
CA GLN A 197 -3.41 4.00 21.53
C GLN A 197 -2.81 5.17 20.74
N ILE A 198 -1.98 4.90 19.73
CA ILE A 198 -1.37 5.93 18.87
C ILE A 198 -2.47 6.72 18.13
N THR A 199 -3.45 6.02 17.56
CA THR A 199 -4.58 6.65 16.85
C THR A 199 -5.41 7.52 17.78
N SER A 200 -5.63 7.08 19.03
CA SER A 200 -6.32 7.89 20.05
C SER A 200 -5.54 9.17 20.34
N ARG A 201 -4.23 9.09 20.58
CA ARG A 201 -3.37 10.27 20.83
C ARG A 201 -3.39 11.25 19.65
N ALA A 202 -3.30 10.75 18.42
CA ALA A 202 -3.37 11.57 17.21
C ALA A 202 -4.72 12.30 17.05
N ARG A 203 -5.79 11.80 17.68
CA ARG A 203 -7.13 12.44 17.68
C ARG A 203 -7.33 13.44 18.81
N TYR A 204 -6.68 13.25 19.96
CA TYR A 204 -6.92 14.04 21.19
C TYR A 204 -5.74 14.94 21.62
N GLY A 205 -4.67 15.04 20.82
CA GLY A 205 -3.42 15.73 21.17
C GLY A 205 -3.50 17.26 21.38
N THR A 206 -4.65 17.90 21.21
CA THR A 206 -4.88 19.32 21.53
C THR A 206 -5.99 19.49 22.58
N PRO A 207 -5.69 19.87 23.84
CA PRO A 207 -6.69 20.47 24.70
C PRO A 207 -6.83 21.94 24.30
N SER A 208 -7.72 22.24 23.35
CA SER A 208 -8.23 23.60 23.16
C SER A 208 -9.74 23.55 22.99
N VAL A 209 -10.41 24.29 23.87
CA VAL A 209 -11.86 24.41 24.00
C VAL A 209 -12.47 24.91 22.69
N ALA A 210 -13.32 24.11 22.02
CA ALA A 210 -14.58 24.45 21.29
C ALA A 210 -14.98 23.34 20.26
N PRO A 211 -16.23 23.34 19.71
CA PRO A 211 -17.20 22.24 19.76
C PRO A 211 -17.10 21.27 18.54
N PRO A 212 -17.96 20.23 18.40
CA PRO A 212 -17.63 19.05 17.61
C PRO A 212 -17.60 19.37 16.11
N LEU A 213 -16.42 19.23 15.50
CA LEU A 213 -16.24 19.46 14.07
C LEU A 213 -16.54 18.19 13.28
N GLN A 214 -17.77 18.15 12.76
CA GLN A 214 -18.04 17.58 11.45
C GLN A 214 -17.18 18.33 10.42
N THR A 215 -16.45 17.58 9.58
CA THR A 215 -15.82 18.07 8.33
C THR A 215 -14.65 19.04 8.60
N VAL A 216 -13.39 18.73 8.29
CA VAL A 216 -12.81 18.72 6.94
C VAL A 216 -11.60 17.78 6.94
N ALA A 217 -11.73 16.64 6.24
CA ALA A 217 -10.59 15.88 5.74
C ALA A 217 -10.14 16.50 4.40
N PRO A 218 -8.84 16.44 4.04
CA PRO A 218 -8.41 16.62 2.65
C PRO A 218 -9.10 15.58 1.75
N PRO A 219 -9.34 15.86 0.47
CA PRO A 219 -10.02 14.90 -0.39
C PRO A 219 -9.12 13.68 -0.58
N GLY A 220 -9.58 12.51 -0.09
CA GLY A 220 -9.11 11.21 -0.56
C GLY A 220 -8.72 10.16 0.47
N VAL A 221 -8.56 10.46 1.76
CA VAL A 221 -8.21 9.41 2.75
C VAL A 221 -9.11 9.49 3.97
N ALA A 222 -10.12 8.63 3.99
CA ALA A 222 -10.93 8.39 5.18
C ALA A 222 -10.04 7.80 6.30
N PRO A 223 -10.24 8.16 7.58
CA PRO A 223 -9.50 7.61 8.72
C PRO A 223 -9.57 6.08 8.85
N GLU A 224 -10.56 5.48 8.17
CA GLU A 224 -10.88 4.05 8.13
C GLU A 224 -9.96 3.24 7.22
N GLN A 225 -9.10 3.90 6.41
CA GLN A 225 -8.20 3.26 5.45
C GLN A 225 -6.73 3.22 5.92
N LEU A 226 -6.41 3.80 7.08
CA LEU A 226 -5.04 3.81 7.61
C LEU A 226 -4.73 2.43 8.19
N SER A 227 -3.80 1.70 7.58
CA SER A 227 -3.47 0.30 7.91
C SER A 227 -2.16 0.14 8.68
N SER A 228 -1.41 1.22 8.89
CA SER A 228 -0.15 1.21 9.66
C SER A 228 0.00 2.47 10.50
N PHE A 229 0.73 2.35 11.63
CA PHE A 229 1.00 3.50 12.50
C PHE A 229 1.80 4.59 11.80
N THR A 230 2.63 4.24 10.80
CA THR A 230 3.38 5.22 10.01
C THR A 230 2.45 6.12 9.22
N GLN A 231 1.36 5.58 8.66
CA GLN A 231 0.34 6.40 7.98
C GLN A 231 -0.39 7.33 8.97
N VAL A 232 -0.67 6.86 10.18
CA VAL A 232 -1.27 7.69 11.25
C VAL A 232 -0.31 8.82 11.65
N LEU A 233 0.98 8.51 11.84
CA LEU A 233 2.01 9.47 12.19
C LEU A 233 2.23 10.50 11.07
N THR A 234 2.34 10.06 9.80
CA THR A 234 2.42 10.96 8.65
C THR A 234 1.23 11.93 8.60
N LEU A 235 0.01 11.43 8.79
CA LEU A 235 -1.18 12.27 8.82
C LEU A 235 -1.15 13.26 9.99
N HIS A 236 -0.75 12.81 11.18
CA HIS A 236 -0.61 13.66 12.36
C HIS A 236 0.40 14.78 12.14
N LEU A 237 1.61 14.45 11.69
CA LEU A 237 2.66 15.43 11.41
C LEU A 237 2.26 16.38 10.28
N SER A 238 1.49 15.93 9.28
CA SER A 238 0.96 16.83 8.23
C SER A 238 -0.02 17.87 8.79
N ARG A 239 -0.81 17.52 9.81
CA ARG A 239 -1.70 18.46 10.51
C ARG A 239 -0.90 19.43 11.36
N PHE A 240 0.04 18.91 12.15
CA PHE A 240 0.96 19.70 12.94
C PHE A 240 1.74 20.71 12.10
N ALA A 241 2.23 20.31 10.92
CA ALA A 241 2.91 21.20 9.98
C ALA A 241 2.04 22.39 9.59
N ARG A 242 0.77 22.14 9.22
CA ARG A 242 -0.19 23.19 8.85
C ARG A 242 -0.48 24.13 10.01
N GLU A 243 -0.73 23.60 11.21
CA GLU A 243 -0.99 24.41 12.41
C GLU A 243 0.19 25.33 12.75
N GLN A 244 1.41 24.83 12.63
CA GLN A 244 2.62 25.62 12.86
C GLN A 244 2.81 26.71 11.78
N MET A 245 2.54 26.38 10.52
CA MET A 245 2.59 27.35 9.41
C MET A 245 1.52 28.44 9.55
N GLU A 246 0.31 28.11 10.00
CA GLU A 246 -0.74 29.10 10.33
C GLU A 246 -0.30 30.07 11.42
N ARG A 247 0.49 29.58 12.38
CA ARG A 247 1.14 30.38 13.43
C ARG A 247 2.40 31.12 12.94
N ARG A 248 2.66 31.10 11.63
CA ARG A 248 3.83 31.72 10.96
C ARG A 248 5.18 31.16 11.43
N VAL A 249 5.19 29.90 11.89
CA VAL A 249 6.41 29.17 12.25
C VAL A 249 6.71 28.16 11.15
N ILE A 250 7.90 28.21 10.55
CA ILE A 250 8.37 27.17 9.64
C ILE A 250 8.80 25.99 10.49
N PRO A 251 8.12 24.83 10.43
CA PRO A 251 8.49 23.68 11.26
C PRO A 251 9.90 23.20 10.92
N SER A 252 10.76 23.01 11.92
CA SER A 252 12.08 22.38 11.76
C SER A 252 11.99 20.85 11.89
N ASP A 253 13.07 20.16 11.53
CA ASP A 253 13.15 18.70 11.64
C ASP A 253 13.02 18.25 13.09
N ASP A 254 13.69 18.96 14.00
CA ASP A 254 13.62 18.73 15.45
C ASP A 254 12.19 18.80 15.97
N MET A 255 11.37 19.72 15.45
CA MET A 255 9.96 19.83 15.84
C MET A 255 9.16 18.61 15.42
N PHE A 256 9.39 18.09 14.20
CA PHE A 256 8.73 16.87 13.74
C PHE A 256 9.19 15.64 14.51
N GLN A 257 10.47 15.54 14.82
CA GLN A 257 11.02 14.46 15.63
C GLN A 257 10.44 14.48 17.06
N GLN A 258 10.38 15.64 17.70
CA GLN A 258 9.81 15.78 19.05
C GLN A 258 8.32 15.43 19.07
N GLU A 259 7.54 15.94 18.10
CA GLU A 259 6.11 15.64 18.01
C GLU A 259 5.87 14.15 17.68
N SER A 260 6.74 13.54 16.87
CA SER A 260 6.73 12.10 16.59
C SER A 260 6.96 11.26 17.86
N ARG A 261 7.98 11.61 18.67
CA ARG A 261 8.28 10.92 19.93
C ARG A 261 7.13 11.09 20.93
N ARG A 262 6.58 12.30 21.04
CA ARG A 262 5.40 12.59 21.87
C ARG A 262 4.21 11.73 21.46
N LEU A 263 3.94 11.58 20.17
CA LEU A 263 2.81 10.76 19.70
C LEU A 263 3.02 9.27 20.01
N LEU A 264 4.18 8.72 19.64
CA LEU A 264 4.44 7.29 19.69
C LEU A 264 4.74 6.78 21.11
N TYR A 265 5.49 7.56 21.89
CA TYR A 265 6.02 7.13 23.19
C TYR A 265 5.49 7.93 24.38
N ASP A 266 4.70 9.00 24.15
CA ASP A 266 4.26 9.93 25.20
C ASP A 266 5.45 10.52 25.98
N SER A 267 6.55 10.73 25.26
CA SER A 267 7.82 11.18 25.79
C SER A 267 8.57 11.98 24.72
N GLU A 268 9.38 12.95 25.15
CA GLU A 268 10.27 13.70 24.27
C GLU A 268 11.72 13.22 24.35
N ASP A 269 11.97 12.11 25.06
CA ASP A 269 13.31 11.53 25.23
C ASP A 269 13.93 11.17 23.88
N ALA A 270 15.09 11.75 23.59
CA ALA A 270 15.84 11.56 22.34
C ALA A 270 16.33 10.12 22.12
N TRP A 271 16.34 9.27 23.16
CA TRP A 271 16.60 7.83 23.00
C TRP A 271 15.47 7.10 22.27
N ASN A 272 14.26 7.67 22.25
CA ASN A 272 13.15 7.11 21.50
C ASN A 272 13.31 7.42 20.01
N GLN A 273 13.73 6.41 19.25
CA GLN A 273 13.80 6.50 17.79
C GLN A 273 12.43 6.28 17.14
N THR A 274 12.16 7.08 16.13
CA THR A 274 10.93 7.11 15.33
C THR A 274 11.28 7.21 13.85
N ILE A 275 10.28 7.02 12.97
CA ILE A 275 10.51 7.19 11.52
C ILE A 275 10.92 8.62 11.14
N ALA A 276 10.59 9.62 11.96
CA ALA A 276 10.99 11.02 11.74
C ALA A 276 12.51 11.24 11.92
N ASP A 277 13.21 10.29 12.54
CA ASP A 277 14.67 10.28 12.66
C ASP A 277 15.36 9.72 11.41
N ASN A 278 14.61 9.10 10.48
CA ASN A 278 15.14 8.65 9.19
C ASN A 278 15.20 9.84 8.19
N PRO A 279 16.38 10.19 7.65
CA PRO A 279 16.55 11.35 6.80
C PRO A 279 15.81 11.24 5.46
N GLU A 280 15.74 10.06 4.84
CA GLU A 280 15.05 9.84 3.57
C GLU A 280 13.53 10.03 3.72
N TRP A 281 12.99 9.48 4.81
CA TRP A 281 11.58 9.65 5.14
C TRP A 281 11.25 11.13 5.40
N MET A 282 12.09 11.82 6.18
CA MET A 282 11.86 13.20 6.60
C MET A 282 11.97 14.18 5.40
N LEU A 283 12.92 13.96 4.49
CA LEU A 283 13.02 14.68 3.21
C LEU A 283 11.75 14.49 2.36
N SER A 284 11.32 13.24 2.16
CA SER A 284 10.13 12.91 1.39
C SER A 284 8.87 13.54 2.00
N PHE A 285 8.74 13.46 3.33
CA PHE A 285 7.63 14.06 4.08
C PHE A 285 7.56 15.58 3.87
N ARG A 286 8.70 16.28 4.00
CA ARG A 286 8.77 17.73 3.78
C ARG A 286 8.39 18.13 2.37
N GLN A 287 8.88 17.41 1.36
CA GLN A 287 8.57 17.72 -0.03
C GLN A 287 7.07 17.62 -0.30
N LEU A 288 6.40 16.63 0.30
CA LEU A 288 4.97 16.38 0.10
C LEU A 288 4.05 17.31 0.91
N HIS A 289 4.47 17.72 2.11
CA HIS A 289 3.58 18.39 3.07
C HIS A 289 4.01 19.81 3.46
N CYS A 290 5.23 20.21 3.14
CA CYS A 290 5.79 21.51 3.53
C CYS A 290 6.20 22.40 2.35
N GLY A 291 6.26 21.90 1.11
CA GLY A 291 6.46 22.71 -0.11
C GLY A 291 5.12 22.94 -0.84
N ALA A 292 4.74 24.15 -1.27
CA ALA A 292 5.55 25.22 -1.83
C ALA A 292 5.20 26.60 -1.26
N HIS A 293 6.11 27.22 -0.51
CA HIS A 293 6.20 28.68 -0.36
C HIS A 293 7.62 29.03 0.09
N GLY A 294 8.44 29.56 -0.83
CA GLY A 294 9.68 30.25 -0.44
C GLY A 294 10.94 29.98 -1.27
N GLU A 295 10.88 30.10 -2.60
CA GLU A 295 12.06 30.51 -3.38
C GLU A 295 11.64 31.55 -4.44
N GLU A 296 11.61 32.83 -4.06
CA GLU A 296 11.76 33.95 -4.99
C GLU A 296 12.68 35.00 -4.38
N GLY A 297 13.65 35.48 -5.17
CA GLY A 297 14.22 36.82 -4.99
C GLY A 297 15.72 36.88 -4.73
N GLY A 298 16.56 36.70 -5.76
CA GLY A 298 17.99 36.93 -5.64
C GLY A 298 18.80 36.91 -6.94
N GLY A 299 18.23 37.34 -8.07
CA GLY A 299 18.93 37.40 -9.35
C GLY A 299 18.69 38.75 -10.02
N GLY A 300 19.40 39.78 -9.56
CA GLY A 300 19.39 41.10 -10.18
C GLY A 300 19.90 41.01 -11.62
N ALA A 301 19.01 41.23 -12.59
CA ALA A 301 19.37 41.53 -13.96
C ALA A 301 19.93 42.97 -14.01
N ALA A 302 21.20 43.11 -14.34
CA ALA A 302 21.76 44.35 -14.84
C ALA A 302 22.40 44.06 -16.21
N GLU A 303 21.84 44.72 -17.21
CA GLU A 303 22.28 44.77 -18.61
C GLU A 303 23.75 45.17 -18.76
N GLY A 304 24.39 44.65 -19.81
CA GLY A 304 25.74 45.06 -20.19
C GLY A 304 26.20 44.40 -21.50
N ALA A 305 25.57 44.83 -22.60
CA ALA A 305 25.89 44.43 -23.95
C ALA A 305 27.39 44.55 -24.33
N ARG A 306 27.78 43.72 -25.30
CA ARG A 306 28.56 44.06 -26.51
C ARG A 306 29.86 43.26 -26.68
N ALA A 307 29.78 42.23 -27.52
CA ALA A 307 30.91 41.74 -28.30
C ALA A 307 31.30 42.79 -29.36
N PRO A 308 32.57 42.81 -29.75
CA PRO A 308 32.88 42.64 -31.17
C PRO A 308 33.93 41.54 -31.39
N GLY A 309 33.83 40.94 -32.57
CA GLY A 309 34.66 39.84 -33.05
C GLY A 309 36.12 40.21 -33.39
N PRO A 310 36.79 39.33 -34.13
CA PRO A 310 38.22 39.05 -33.99
C PRO A 310 39.07 39.92 -34.92
N GLU A 311 40.37 40.06 -34.60
CA GLU A 311 41.41 40.28 -35.60
C GLU A 311 42.82 40.06 -35.02
N ASN A 312 43.62 39.35 -35.83
CA ASN A 312 45.05 38.97 -35.78
C ASN A 312 45.51 37.84 -34.85
#